data_AF-A0A7L4N382-F1
#
_entry.id   AF-A0A7L4N382-F1
#
_cell.length_a   1.000
_cell.length_b   1.000
_cell.length_c   1.000
_cell.angle_alpha   90.00
_cell.angle_beta   90.00
_cell.angle_gamma   90.00
#
_symmetry.space_group_name_H-M   'P 1'
#
loop_
_entity.id
_entity.type
_entity.pdbx_description
1 polymer ?
#
loop_
_entity_poly.entity_id
_entity_poly.type
_entity_poly.pdbx_seq_one_letter_code
_entity_poly.pdbx_strand_id
1 'polypeptide(L)' 'SGEVTEEEKNLSRTLMKYWANFARNGNLNGEGLVEWPSYNQDEEYLQINLKQKKDRKLKEKKV' A
#
# COMPACT_ATOMS: atom_id res chain seq x y z
N SER A 1 -17.21 20.48 -8.19
CA SER A 1 -15.99 19.92 -7.57
C SER A 1 -16.40 18.65 -6.87
N GLY A 2 -15.76 17.51 -7.16
CA GLY A 2 -15.99 16.29 -6.37
C GLY A 2 -15.43 16.50 -4.96
N GLU A 3 -16.24 16.29 -3.93
CA GLU A 3 -15.77 16.33 -2.54
C GLU A 3 -14.96 15.07 -2.24
N VAL A 4 -13.80 15.25 -1.60
CA VAL A 4 -12.95 14.14 -1.16
C VAL A 4 -13.56 13.52 0.10
N THR A 5 -13.84 12.22 0.09
CA THR A 5 -14.44 11.52 1.23
C THR A 5 -13.44 11.39 2.38
N GLU A 6 -13.93 11.16 3.60
CA GLU A 6 -13.05 10.89 4.75
C GLU A 6 -12.20 9.62 4.55
N GLU A 7 -12.72 8.63 3.81
CA GLU A 7 -12.00 7.39 3.50
C GLU A 7 -10.82 7.67 2.55
N GLU A 8 -11.01 8.56 1.57
CA GLU A 8 -9.94 9.01 0.68
C GLU A 8 -8.89 9.84 1.41
N LYS A 9 -9.29 10.70 2.35
CA LYS A 9 -8.34 11.43 3.23
C LYS A 9 -7.54 10.46 4.09
N ASN A 10 -8.17 9.42 4.63
CA ASN A 10 -7.50 8.40 5.41
C ASN A 10 -6.55 7.55 4.56
N LEU A 11 -6.96 7.17 3.34
CA LEU A 11 -6.09 6.51 2.38
C LEU A 11 -4.85 7.37 2.07
N SER A 12 -5.03 8.66 1.82
CA SER A 12 -3.92 9.60 1.58
C SER A 12 -2.94 9.65 2.76
N ARG A 13 -3.44 9.76 4.01
CA ARG A 13 -2.59 9.73 5.22
C ARG A 13 -1.83 8.41 5.34
N THR A 14 -2.47 7.28 5.06
CA THR A 14 -1.84 5.96 5.07
C THR A 14 -0.70 5.88 4.05
N LEU A 15 -0.90 6.36 2.82
CA LEU A 15 0.14 6.39 1.80
C LEU A 15 1.30 7.30 2.17
N MET A 16 1.03 8.48 2.72
CA MET A 16 2.08 9.39 3.20
C MET A 16 2.95 8.73 4.29
N LYS A 17 2.35 7.94 5.20
CA LYS A 17 3.11 7.21 6.22
C LYS A 17 4.04 6.16 5.61
N TYR A 18 3.57 5.33 4.67
CA TYR A 18 4.44 4.37 3.99
C TYR A 18 5.63 5.06 3.33
N TRP A 19 5.39 6.12 2.54
CA TRP A 19 6.45 6.83 1.84
C TRP A 19 7.42 7.54 2.78
N ALA A 20 6.93 8.12 3.88
CA ALA A 20 7.78 8.73 4.90
C ALA A 20 8.68 7.70 5.61
N ASN A 21 8.16 6.51 5.93
CA ASN A 21 8.95 5.43 6.51
C ASN A 21 10.04 4.99 5.53
N PHE A 22 9.66 4.72 4.28
CA PHE A 22 10.59 4.32 3.22
C PHE A 22 11.70 5.35 3.00
N ALA A 23 11.37 6.64 2.92
CA ALA A 23 12.36 7.70 2.78
C ALA A 23 13.31 7.81 3.98
N ARG A 24 12.85 7.46 5.19
CA ARG A 24 13.64 7.55 6.42
C ARG A 24 14.61 6.38 6.61
N ASN A 25 14.17 5.15 6.35
CA ASN A 25 14.93 3.94 6.72
C ASN A 25 14.94 2.83 5.65
N GLY A 26 14.36 3.06 4.48
CA GLY A 26 14.24 2.06 3.41
C GLY A 26 13.18 0.99 3.63
N ASN A 27 12.42 1.04 4.74
CA ASN A 27 11.33 0.12 5.05
C ASN A 27 9.99 0.87 5.04
N LEU A 28 9.05 0.40 4.24
CA LEU A 28 7.70 0.97 4.14
C LEU A 28 6.89 0.73 5.43
N ASN A 29 7.15 -0.37 6.13
CA ASN A 29 6.36 -0.84 7.26
C ASN A 29 6.50 0.06 8.50
N GLY A 30 5.43 0.13 9.29
CA GLY A 30 5.38 0.90 10.53
C GLY A 30 4.11 0.61 11.33
N GLU A 31 4.06 1.14 12.55
CA GLU A 31 2.92 0.91 13.45
C GLU A 31 1.60 1.43 12.86
N GLY A 32 0.54 0.63 13.00
CA GLY A 32 -0.80 0.97 12.50
C GLY A 32 -0.95 0.89 10.98
N LEU A 33 0.03 0.37 10.26
CA LEU A 33 -0.05 0.08 8.82
C LEU A 33 -0.26 -1.41 8.58
N VAL A 34 -0.96 -1.74 7.50
CA VAL A 34 -0.96 -3.11 6.98
C VAL A 34 0.47 -3.43 6.52
N GLU A 35 0.93 -4.64 6.75
CA GLU A 35 2.26 -5.02 6.29
C GLU A 35 2.33 -4.98 4.76
N TRP A 36 3.29 -4.21 4.25
CA TRP A 36 3.68 -4.19 2.84
C TRP A 36 4.76 -5.26 2.62
N PRO A 37 4.43 -6.36 1.92
CA PRO A 37 5.36 -7.47 1.73
C PRO A 37 6.53 -7.07 0.84
N SER A 38 7.71 -7.64 1.11
CA SER A 38 8.84 -7.50 0.20
C SER A 38 8.54 -8.25 -1.10
N TYR A 39 8.84 -7.64 -2.23
CA TYR A 39 8.66 -8.28 -3.52
C TYR A 39 9.78 -9.32 -3.73
N ASN A 40 9.45 -10.59 -3.55
CA ASN A 40 10.36 -11.74 -3.66
C ASN A 40 9.84 -12.75 -4.71
N GLN A 41 10.29 -14.00 -4.64
CA GLN A 41 9.86 -15.07 -5.57
C GLN A 41 8.36 -15.39 -5.51
N ASP A 42 7.69 -15.08 -4.41
CA ASP A 42 6.24 -15.23 -4.26
C ASP A 42 5.47 -14.08 -4.93
N GLU A 43 6.18 -13.04 -5.38
CA GLU A 43 5.65 -11.84 -6.05
C GLU A 43 4.50 -11.17 -5.29
N GLU A 44 4.59 -11.17 -3.96
CA GLU A 44 3.61 -10.52 -3.10
C GLU A 44 3.66 -9.00 -3.25
N TYR A 45 2.49 -8.37 -3.25
CA TYR A 45 2.34 -6.93 -3.33
C TYR A 45 1.17 -6.46 -2.47
N LEU A 46 1.17 -5.17 -2.14
CA LEU A 46 0.05 -4.53 -1.45
C LEU A 46 -0.89 -3.87 -2.47
N GLN A 47 -2.17 -4.24 -2.44
CA GLN A 47 -3.22 -3.51 -3.16
C GLN A 47 -3.53 -2.20 -2.44
N ILE A 48 -3.33 -1.09 -3.14
CA ILE A 48 -3.68 0.25 -2.66
C ILE A 48 -5.12 0.57 -3.08
N ASN A 49 -6.07 0.14 -2.26
CA ASN A 49 -7.50 0.50 -2.32
C ASN A 49 -7.91 1.17 -1.00
N LEU A 50 -9.18 1.59 -0.84
CA LEU A 50 -9.68 2.13 0.45
C LEU A 50 -9.39 1.19 1.63
N LYS A 51 -9.43 -0.12 1.39
CA LYS A 51 -8.95 -1.16 2.30
C LYS A 51 -7.76 -1.86 1.67
N GLN A 52 -6.60 -1.76 2.30
CA GLN A 52 -5.38 -2.39 1.79
C GLN A 52 -5.44 -3.91 2.03
N LYS A 53 -4.97 -4.67 1.05
CA LYS A 53 -4.94 -6.14 1.10
C LYS A 53 -3.67 -6.63 0.41
N LYS A 54 -3.05 -7.67 0.95
CA LYS A 54 -1.96 -8.39 0.27
C LYS A 54 -2.52 -9.26 -0.85
N ASP A 55 -1.82 -9.30 -1.96
CA ASP A 55 -2.09 -10.22 -3.06
C ASP A 55 -0.75 -10.62 -3.70
N ARG A 56 -0.77 -11.51 -4.69
CA ARG A 56 0.44 -12.02 -5.34
C ARG A 56 0.29 -12.12 -6.84
N LYS A 57 1.43 -12.14 -7.54
CA LYS A 57 1.52 -12.38 -9.00
C LYS A 57 0.71 -11.38 -9.83
N LEU A 58 1.06 -10.11 -9.68
CA LEU A 58 0.38 -9.00 -10.34
C LEU A 58 0.32 -9.20 -11.86
N LYS A 59 -0.90 -9.18 -12.44
CA LYS A 59 -1.17 -9.30 -13.90
C LYS A 59 -0.84 -10.67 -14.55
N GLU A 60 -0.66 -11.74 -13.78
CA GLU A 60 -0.40 -13.10 -14.32
C GLU A 60 -1.48 -13.57 -15.33
N LYS A 61 -2.73 -13.10 -15.19
CA LYS A 61 -3.86 -13.47 -16.07
C LYS A 61 -4.02 -12.60 -17.33
N LYS A 62 -3.03 -11.80 -17.73
CA LYS A 62 -3.09 -11.10 -19.02
C LYS A 62 -2.66 -12.04 -20.15
N VAL A 63 -3.62 -12.76 -20.70
CA VAL A 63 -3.53 -13.43 -22.02
C VAL A 63 -4.05 -12.47 -23.08
#